data_AF-A0A9D7W6Q6-F1
#
_entry.id   AF-A0A9D7W6Q6-F1
#
_cell.length_a   1.000
_cell.length_b   1.000
_cell.length_c   1.000
_cell.angle_alpha   90.00
_cell.angle_beta   90.00
_cell.angle_gamma   90.00
#
_symmetry.space_group_name_H-M   'P 1'
#
loop_
_entity.id
_entity.type
_entity.pdbx_description
1 polymer ?
#
loop_
_entity_poly.entity_id
_entity_poly.type
_entity_poly.pdbx_seq_one_letter_code
_entity_poly.pdbx_strand_id
1 'polypeptide(L)'
;MPIRWYGPANPEDPTYRHFERIVNLCLHGGVFAAVNSGGWFLQEMRHPFPAGSLTWVTGLWATLWLGQLIWVILQRPKPAD
;
A
#
# COMPACT_ATOMS: atom_id res chain seq x y z
N MET A 1 11.58 7.27 31.17
CA MET A 1 10.13 7.49 31.42
C MET A 1 9.43 6.13 31.41
N PRO A 2 8.43 5.87 32.27
CA PRO A 2 7.68 4.62 32.21
C PRO A 2 6.94 4.51 30.87
N ILE A 3 6.95 3.32 30.27
CA ILE A 3 6.21 3.02 29.04
C ILE A 3 4.72 3.15 29.38
N ARG A 4 4.04 4.13 28.76
CA ARG A 4 2.58 4.19 28.82
C ARG A 4 2.03 3.13 27.88
N TRP A 5 1.44 2.09 28.45
CA TRP A 5 0.59 1.19 27.68
C TRP A 5 -0.68 1.95 27.33
N TYR A 6 -0.72 2.53 26.14
CA TYR A 6 -1.96 3.06 25.59
C TYR A 6 -2.93 1.88 25.52
N GLY A 7 -4.12 2.04 26.10
CA GLY A 7 -5.15 1.01 26.09
C GLY A 7 -5.53 0.58 24.66
N PRO A 8 -6.53 -0.31 24.50
CA PRO A 8 -6.95 -0.75 23.17
C PRO A 8 -7.27 0.46 22.28
N ALA A 9 -6.80 0.43 21.04
CA ALA A 9 -7.04 1.51 20.08
C ALA A 9 -8.54 1.69 19.85
N ASN A 10 -9.00 2.94 19.74
CA ASN A 10 -10.38 3.26 19.40
C ASN A 10 -10.56 3.21 17.87
N PRO A 11 -11.34 2.27 17.30
CA PRO A 11 -11.54 2.17 15.86
C PRO A 11 -12.28 3.38 15.26
N GLU A 12 -13.04 4.11 16.08
CA GLU A 12 -13.80 5.27 15.61
C GLU A 12 -12.96 6.56 15.54
N ASP A 13 -11.77 6.57 16.14
CA ASP A 13 -10.88 7.73 16.09
C ASP A 13 -10.42 7.97 14.64
N PRO A 14 -10.73 9.15 14.05
CA PRO A 14 -10.35 9.47 12.68
C PRO A 14 -8.82 9.50 12.48
N THR A 15 -8.05 9.82 13.52
CA THR A 15 -6.58 9.83 13.50
C THR A 15 -6.05 8.39 13.44
N TYR A 16 -6.57 7.51 14.30
CA TYR A 16 -6.22 6.09 14.29
C TYR A 16 -6.49 5.47 12.92
N ARG A 17 -7.69 5.66 12.37
CA ARG A 17 -8.05 5.13 11.04
C ARG A 17 -7.19 5.70 9.92
N HIS A 18 -6.72 6.94 10.03
CA HIS A 18 -5.82 7.52 9.03
C HIS A 18 -4.45 6.84 9.05
N PHE A 19 -3.89 6.59 10.23
CA PHE A 19 -2.64 5.82 10.33
C PHE A 19 -2.80 4.38 9.86
N GLU A 20 -3.91 3.73 10.19
CA GLU A 20 -4.23 2.41 9.65
C GLU A 20 -4.25 2.40 8.10
N ARG A 21 -4.88 3.40 7.48
CA ARG A 21 -4.87 3.57 6.02
C ARG A 21 -3.45 3.73 5.46
N ILE A 22 -2.59 4.51 6.13
CA ILE A 22 -1.18 4.70 5.74
C ILE A 22 -0.41 3.38 5.84
N VAL A 23 -0.54 2.66 6.96
CA VAL A 23 0.13 1.36 7.14
C VAL A 23 -0.29 0.39 6.06
N ASN A 24 -1.60 0.29 5.78
CA ASN A 24 -2.11 -0.54 4.71
C ASN A 24 -1.56 -0.12 3.34
N LEU A 25 -1.48 1.18 3.05
CA LEU A 25 -0.88 1.70 1.81
C LEU A 25 0.58 1.29 1.65
N CYS A 26 1.38 1.43 2.72
CA CYS A 26 2.78 1.05 2.73
C CYS A 26 2.96 -0.47 2.55
N LEU A 27 2.14 -1.28 3.23
CA LEU A 27 2.20 -2.73 3.14
C LEU A 27 1.89 -3.20 1.71
N HIS A 28 0.80 -2.71 1.12
CA HIS A 28 0.42 -3.06 -0.25
C HIS A 28 1.46 -2.54 -1.25
N GLY A 29 2.01 -1.34 -1.02
CA GLY A 29 3.10 -0.79 -1.83
C GLY A 29 4.38 -1.64 -1.77
N GLY A 30 4.74 -2.14 -0.59
CA GLY A 30 5.88 -3.04 -0.41
C GLY A 30 5.70 -4.37 -1.14
N VAL A 31 4.51 -4.99 -1.02
CA VAL A 31 4.18 -6.22 -1.75
C VAL A 31 4.17 -5.98 -3.27
N PHE A 32 3.55 -4.88 -3.71
CA PHE A 32 3.58 -4.47 -5.11
C PHE A 32 5.01 -4.34 -5.63
N ALA A 33 5.88 -3.63 -4.91
CA ALA A 33 7.26 -3.43 -5.31
C ALA A 33 8.04 -4.75 -5.37
N ALA A 34 7.93 -5.61 -4.35
CA ALA A 34 8.63 -6.88 -4.29
C ALA A 34 8.21 -7.83 -5.42
N VAL A 35 6.89 -7.98 -5.65
CA VAL A 35 6.37 -8.89 -6.68
C VAL A 35 6.64 -8.37 -8.08
N ASN A 36 6.44 -7.07 -8.34
CA ASN A 36 6.67 -6.53 -9.67
C ASN A 36 8.17 -6.50 -10.01
N SER A 37 9.04 -6.09 -9.09
CA SER A 37 10.49 -6.14 -9.33
C SER A 37 10.99 -7.57 -9.58
N GLY A 38 10.56 -8.53 -8.76
CA GLY A 38 10.88 -9.94 -8.97
C GLY A 38 10.31 -10.49 -10.28
N GLY A 39 9.07 -10.17 -10.61
CA GLY A 39 8.44 -10.56 -11.87
C GLY A 39 9.18 -10.03 -13.09
N TRP A 40 9.56 -8.75 -13.08
CA TRP A 40 10.33 -8.13 -14.17
C TRP A 40 11.75 -8.67 -14.26
N PHE A 41 12.37 -9.03 -13.14
CA PHE A 41 13.64 -9.75 -13.15
C PHE A 41 13.51 -11.14 -13.80
N LEU A 42 12.49 -11.93 -13.43
CA LEU A 42 12.22 -13.25 -14.02
C LEU A 42 11.86 -13.18 -15.51
N GLN A 43 11.24 -12.08 -15.96
CA GLN A 43 10.91 -11.85 -17.37
C GLN A 43 12.16 -11.82 -18.26
N GLU A 44 13.31 -11.42 -17.73
CA GLU A 44 14.59 -11.39 -18.46
C GLU A 44 15.32 -12.74 -18.43
N MET A 45 14.78 -13.75 -17.74
CA MET A 45 15.36 -15.10 -17.70
C MET A 45 14.89 -15.97 -18.87
N ARG A 46 15.50 -17.17 -19.00
CA ARG A 46 15.29 -18.12 -20.12
C ARG A 46 13.82 -18.50 -20.38
N HIS A 47 12.96 -18.44 -19.37
CA HIS A 47 11.54 -18.79 -19.49
C HIS A 47 10.66 -17.59 -19.10
N PRO A 48 10.53 -16.60 -20.02
CA PRO A 48 9.73 -15.41 -19.76
C PRO A 48 8.25 -15.74 -19.65
N PHE A 49 7.50 -14.87 -18.95
CA PHE A 49 6.04 -14.93 -18.98
C PHE A 49 5.50 -14.56 -20.37
N PRO A 50 4.25 -14.94 -20.69
CA PRO A 50 3.61 -14.57 -21.95
C PRO A 50 3.72 -13.08 -22.25
N ALA A 51 3.99 -12.74 -23.50
CA ALA A 51 4.20 -11.35 -23.91
C ALA A 51 3.04 -10.45 -23.47
N GLY A 52 3.36 -9.36 -22.77
CA GLY A 52 2.39 -8.36 -22.31
C GLY A 52 1.61 -8.72 -21.04
N SER A 53 1.69 -9.95 -20.52
CA SER A 53 0.95 -10.31 -19.29
C SER A 53 1.44 -9.51 -18.09
N LEU A 54 2.77 -9.37 -17.97
CA LEU A 54 3.38 -8.65 -16.85
C LEU A 54 3.05 -7.16 -16.89
N THR A 55 3.07 -6.55 -18.07
CA THR A 55 2.69 -5.14 -18.26
C THR A 55 1.25 -4.88 -17.81
N TRP A 56 0.31 -5.75 -18.16
CA TRP A 56 -1.09 -5.62 -17.75
C TRP A 56 -1.27 -5.80 -16.25
N VAL A 57 -0.63 -6.83 -15.66
CA VAL A 57 -0.69 -7.07 -14.21
C VAL A 57 -0.08 -5.92 -13.43
N THR A 58 1.12 -5.46 -13.81
CA THR A 58 1.78 -4.31 -13.18
C THR A 58 0.92 -3.05 -13.32
N GLY A 59 0.40 -2.76 -14.51
CA GLY A 59 -0.39 -1.55 -14.76
C GLY A 59 -1.71 -1.52 -13.99
N LEU A 60 -2.48 -2.62 -14.00
CA LEU A 60 -3.74 -2.71 -13.27
C LEU A 60 -3.51 -2.62 -11.75
N TRP A 61 -2.51 -3.33 -11.23
CA TRP A 61 -2.20 -3.30 -9.82
C TRP A 61 -1.67 -1.93 -9.37
N ALA A 62 -0.83 -1.29 -10.17
CA ALA A 62 -0.36 0.07 -9.91
C ALA A 62 -1.54 1.06 -9.85
N THR A 63 -2.52 0.91 -10.75
CA THR A 63 -3.75 1.72 -10.74
C THR A 63 -4.53 1.54 -9.43
N LEU A 64 -4.68 0.31 -8.93
CA LEU A 64 -5.34 0.04 -7.66
C LEU A 64 -4.58 0.67 -6.48
N TRP A 65 -3.26 0.55 -6.47
CA TRP A 65 -2.42 1.15 -5.42
C TRP A 65 -2.50 2.68 -5.44
N LEU A 66 -2.49 3.31 -6.62
CA LEU A 66 -2.71 4.75 -6.76
C LEU A 66 -4.11 5.17 -6.28
N GLY A 67 -5.14 4.38 -6.58
CA GLY A 67 -6.48 4.60 -6.04
C GLY A 67 -6.50 4.59 -4.50
N GLN A 68 -5.77 3.64 -3.89
CA GLN A 68 -5.61 3.57 -2.44
C GLN A 68 -4.86 4.80 -1.89
N LEU A 69 -3.80 5.26 -2.56
CA LEU A 69 -3.06 6.48 -2.20
C LEU A 69 -3.99 7.71 -2.21
N ILE A 70 -4.74 7.89 -3.29
CA ILE A 70 -5.71 8.99 -3.41
C ILE A 70 -6.73 8.92 -2.26
N TRP A 71 -7.25 7.74 -1.98
CA TRP A 71 -8.17 7.52 -0.86
C TRP A 71 -7.58 7.93 0.49
N VAL A 72 -6.32 7.57 0.77
CA VAL A 72 -5.62 7.97 2.02
C VAL A 72 -5.52 9.50 2.13
N ILE A 73 -5.19 10.18 1.03
CA ILE A 73 -5.06 11.64 0.98
C ILE A 73 -6.41 12.32 1.21
N LEU A 74 -7.47 11.86 0.54
CA LEU A 74 -8.82 12.43 0.66
C LEU A 74 -9.40 12.24 2.06
N GLN A 75 -9.06 11.13 2.74
CA GLN A 75 -9.53 10.80 4.08
C GLN A 75 -8.59 11.29 5.19
N ARG A 76 -7.79 12.33 4.94
CA ARG A 76 -6.93 12.92 5.97
C ARG A 76 -7.79 13.72 6.96
N PRO A 77 -7.70 13.45 8.27
CA PRO A 77 -8.42 14.24 9.27
C PRO A 77 -7.90 15.68 9.28
N LYS A 78 -8.81 16.63 9.54
CA LYS A 78 -8.43 18.04 9.74
C LYS A 78 -7.62 18.18 11.03
N PRO A 79 -6.66 19.12 11.10
CA PRO A 79 -6.03 19.48 12.36
C PRO A 79 -7.12 19.88 13.37
N ALA A 80 -6.94 19.51 14.64
CA ALA A 80 -7.74 20.12 15.70
C ALA A 80 -7.23 21.57 15.87
N ASP A 81 -8.16 22.54 15.83
CA ASP A 81 -7.90 23.96 16.05
C ASP A 81 -7.38 24.24 17.48
#